data_AF-A0A1G9VK41-F1
#
_entry.id   AF-A0A1G9VK41-F1
#
_cell.length_a   1.000
_cell.length_b   1.000
_cell.length_c   1.000
_cell.angle_alpha   90.00
_cell.angle_beta   90.00
_cell.angle_gamma   90.00
#
_symmetry.space_group_name_H-M   'P 1'
#
loop_
_entity.id
_entity.type
_entity.pdbx_description
1 polymer ?
#
loop_
_entity_poly.entity_id
_entity_poly.type
_entity_poly.pdbx_seq_one_letter_code
_entity_poly.pdbx_strand_id
1 'polypeptide(L)'
;MPLLDLDQLTADVSHIWAGFLRDWDRSLRSANYPETTRYNYLLAAVQLARYLAEHSPDPDADAAAEDPTEVTKAHVESFQAWMIETRSASTALNKHKGLQQFFK
;
A
#
# COMPACT_ATOMS: atom_id res chain seq x y z
N MET A 1 19.45 -0.20 13.08
CA MET A 1 18.27 -1.04 12.79
C MET A 1 18.01 -0.98 11.29
N PRO A 2 17.64 -2.09 10.64
CA PRO A 2 17.08 -2.02 9.29
C PRO A 2 15.86 -1.09 9.29
N LEU A 3 15.71 -0.29 8.24
CA LEU A 3 14.54 0.58 8.03
C LEU A 3 13.30 -0.24 7.67
N LEU A 4 13.52 -1.40 7.04
CA LEU A 4 12.47 -2.30 6.61
C LEU A 4 12.37 -3.51 7.53
N ASP A 5 11.39 -3.45 8.44
CA ASP A 5 10.86 -4.61 9.15
C ASP A 5 9.52 -4.99 8.50
N LEU A 6 9.52 -6.06 7.70
CA LEU A 6 8.34 -6.48 6.94
C LEU A 6 7.21 -6.98 7.85
N ASP A 7 7.55 -7.71 8.92
CA ASP A 7 6.54 -8.28 9.80
C ASP A 7 5.84 -7.17 10.59
N GLN A 8 6.59 -6.16 11.04
CA GLN A 8 6.01 -4.98 11.65
C GLN A 8 5.18 -4.16 10.64
N LEU A 9 5.65 -4.01 9.40
CA LEU A 9 4.97 -3.20 8.39
C LEU A 9 3.61 -3.82 7.99
N THR A 10 3.51 -5.15 7.94
CA THR A 10 2.30 -5.87 7.52
C THR A 10 1.47 -6.41 8.68
N ALA A 11 1.71 -5.97 9.92
CA ALA A 11 1.05 -6.54 11.11
C ALA A 11 -0.48 -6.35 11.11
N ASP A 12 -0.97 -5.24 10.57
CA ASP A 12 -2.39 -4.84 10.62
C ASP A 12 -3.06 -4.87 9.24
N VAL A 13 -2.59 -5.75 8.34
CA VAL A 13 -3.25 -6.00 7.05
C VAL A 13 -3.60 -7.48 6.94
N SER A 14 -4.51 -7.82 6.01
CA SER A 14 -4.89 -9.21 5.80
C SER A 14 -3.68 -10.09 5.48
N HIS A 15 -3.82 -11.39 5.73
CA HIS A 15 -2.79 -12.37 5.41
C HIS A 15 -2.50 -12.45 3.89
N ILE A 16 -3.49 -12.16 3.03
CA ILE A 16 -3.33 -12.12 1.58
C ILE A 16 -2.46 -10.92 1.19
N TRP A 17 -2.80 -9.72 1.67
CA TRP A 17 -1.99 -8.51 1.48
C TRP A 17 -0.55 -8.73 1.95
N ALA A 18 -0.37 -9.29 3.15
CA ALA A 18 0.94 -9.57 3.70
C ALA A 18 1.74 -10.58 2.84
N GLY A 19 1.07 -11.54 2.21
CA GLY A 19 1.67 -12.46 1.23
C GLY A 19 2.20 -11.72 -0.01
N PHE A 20 1.34 -10.95 -0.67
CA PHE A 20 1.72 -10.16 -1.85
C PHE A 20 2.87 -9.20 -1.56
N LEU A 21 2.84 -8.51 -0.42
CA LEU A 21 3.88 -7.54 -0.05
C LEU A 21 5.24 -8.19 0.21
N ARG A 22 5.28 -9.40 0.80
CA ARG A 22 6.52 -10.16 1.00
C ARG A 22 7.12 -10.63 -0.32
N ASP A 23 6.28 -11.14 -1.22
CA ASP A 23 6.73 -11.58 -2.55
C ASP A 23 7.17 -10.40 -3.42
N TRP A 24 6.49 -9.27 -3.29
CA TRP A 24 6.87 -8.04 -3.97
C TRP A 24 8.18 -7.46 -3.42
N ASP A 25 8.42 -7.41 -2.10
CA ASP A 25 9.74 -7.01 -1.56
C ASP A 25 10.86 -7.90 -2.09
N ARG A 26 10.63 -9.22 -2.18
CA ARG A 26 11.61 -10.16 -2.76
C ARG A 26 11.94 -9.79 -4.20
N SER A 27 10.93 -9.43 -4.99
CA SER A 27 11.06 -9.03 -6.39
C SER A 27 11.77 -7.67 -6.55
N LEU A 28 11.45 -6.70 -5.69
CA LEU A 28 12.14 -5.40 -5.65
C LEU A 28 13.61 -5.58 -5.23
N ARG A 29 13.89 -6.51 -4.31
CA ARG A 29 15.26 -6.81 -3.88
C ARG A 29 16.09 -7.43 -4.99
N SER A 30 15.52 -8.37 -5.76
CA SER A 30 16.23 -8.98 -6.91
C SER A 30 16.49 -7.98 -8.04
N ALA A 31 15.64 -6.96 -8.17
CA ALA A 31 15.82 -5.84 -9.09
C ALA A 31 16.75 -4.73 -8.55
N ASN A 32 17.47 -4.95 -7.44
CA ASN A 32 18.42 -4.02 -6.84
C ASN A 32 17.82 -2.67 -6.39
N TYR A 33 16.53 -2.62 -6.03
CA TYR A 33 15.96 -1.43 -5.42
C TYR A 33 16.54 -1.21 -4.00
N PRO A 34 17.04 0.00 -3.66
CA PRO A 34 17.54 0.31 -2.32
C PRO A 34 16.46 0.13 -1.24
N GLU A 35 16.88 -0.21 -0.02
CA GLU A 35 15.96 -0.47 1.11
C GLU A 35 14.99 0.69 1.37
N THR A 36 15.46 1.93 1.29
CA THR A 36 14.61 3.13 1.43
C THR A 36 13.53 3.23 0.36
N THR A 37 13.84 2.82 -0.87
CA THR A 37 12.87 2.82 -1.98
C THR A 37 11.84 1.71 -1.79
N ARG A 38 12.29 0.50 -1.44
CA ARG A 38 11.40 -0.63 -1.14
C ARG A 38 10.45 -0.30 0.01
N TYR A 39 10.97 0.27 1.10
CA TYR A 39 10.17 0.73 2.23
C TYR A 39 9.06 1.70 1.80
N ASN A 40 9.40 2.72 1.00
CA ASN A 40 8.41 3.70 0.55
C ASN A 40 7.31 3.09 -0.32
N TYR A 41 7.65 2.13 -1.16
CA TYR A 41 6.70 1.39 -2.00
C TYR A 41 5.79 0.49 -1.18
N LEU A 42 6.35 -0.33 -0.30
CA LEU A 42 5.59 -1.24 0.56
C LEU A 42 4.67 -0.46 1.51
N LEU A 43 5.17 0.64 2.09
CA LEU A 43 4.37 1.50 2.94
C LEU A 43 3.19 2.13 2.19
N ALA A 44 3.32 2.42 0.88
CA ALA A 44 2.20 2.93 0.10
C ALA A 44 1.07 1.90 -0.01
N ALA A 45 1.42 0.65 -0.31
CA ALA A 45 0.44 -0.44 -0.42
C ALA A 45 -0.19 -0.80 0.93
N VAL A 46 0.58 -0.85 2.01
CA VAL A 46 0.04 -1.06 3.37
C VAL A 46 -0.92 0.04 3.79
N GLN A 47 -0.60 1.30 3.49
CA GLN A 47 -1.49 2.42 3.82
C GLN A 47 -2.79 2.39 3.02
N LEU A 48 -2.76 1.90 1.78
CA LEU A 48 -3.97 1.66 1.01
C LEU A 48 -4.83 0.56 1.66
N ALA A 49 -4.25 -0.59 2.00
CA ALA A 49 -4.97 -1.69 2.65
C ALA A 49 -5.65 -1.26 3.96
N ARG A 50 -4.91 -0.52 4.81
CA ARG A 50 -5.46 0.04 6.07
C ARG A 50 -6.56 1.07 5.82
N TYR A 51 -6.38 1.92 4.83
CA TYR A 51 -7.43 2.87 4.44
C TYR A 51 -8.71 2.14 4.01
N LEU A 52 -8.58 1.07 3.21
CA LEU A 52 -9.73 0.27 2.78
C LEU A 52 -10.47 -0.36 3.95
N ALA A 53 -9.74 -0.85 4.96
CA ALA A 53 -10.32 -1.46 6.15
C ALA A 53 -10.98 -0.47 7.12
N GLU A 54 -10.43 0.74 7.28
CA GLU A 54 -10.81 1.62 8.40
C GLU A 54 -11.48 2.93 8.00
N HIS A 55 -11.30 3.37 6.75
CA HIS A 55 -11.61 4.76 6.36
C HIS A 55 -12.36 4.88 5.04
N SER A 56 -12.38 3.83 4.22
CA SER A 56 -13.08 3.89 2.95
C SER A 56 -14.59 4.02 3.18
N PRO A 57 -15.26 4.99 2.53
CA PRO A 57 -16.71 5.11 2.56
C PRO A 57 -17.39 4.14 1.57
N ASP A 58 -16.62 3.41 0.76
CA ASP A 58 -17.12 2.48 -0.25
C ASP A 58 -17.65 1.19 0.44
N PRO A 59 -18.93 0.82 0.24
CA PRO A 59 -19.50 -0.40 0.83
C PRO A 59 -18.82 -1.69 0.36
N ASP A 60 -18.13 -1.67 -0.78
CA ASP A 60 -17.42 -2.83 -1.33
C ASP A 60 -15.93 -2.84 -0.94
N ALA A 61 -15.49 -1.92 -0.07
CA ALA A 61 -14.08 -1.79 0.34
C ALA A 61 -13.57 -3.01 1.12
N ASP A 62 -14.43 -3.74 1.83
CA ASP A 62 -14.05 -4.89 2.65
C ASP A 62 -13.35 -5.98 1.82
N ALA A 63 -13.83 -6.23 0.60
CA ALA A 63 -13.22 -7.19 -0.31
C ALA A 63 -11.81 -6.76 -0.71
N ALA A 64 -11.61 -5.48 -1.01
CA ALA A 64 -10.32 -4.91 -1.36
C ALA A 64 -9.37 -4.75 -0.16
N ALA A 65 -9.92 -4.59 1.04
CA ALA A 65 -9.18 -4.61 2.30
C ALA A 65 -8.64 -6.02 2.60
N GLU A 66 -9.36 -7.07 2.22
CA GLU A 66 -8.92 -8.45 2.37
C GLU A 66 -8.00 -8.91 1.22
N ASP A 67 -8.31 -8.58 -0.04
CA ASP A 67 -7.56 -9.04 -1.21
C ASP A 67 -7.12 -7.87 -2.12
N PRO A 68 -5.80 -7.67 -2.36
CA PRO A 68 -5.32 -6.65 -3.29
C PRO A 68 -5.84 -6.78 -4.72
N THR A 69 -6.32 -7.95 -5.16
CA THR A 69 -6.85 -8.11 -6.53
C THR A 69 -8.23 -7.49 -6.71
N GLU A 70 -8.96 -7.23 -5.63
CA GLU A 70 -10.25 -6.54 -5.64
C GLU A 70 -10.09 -5.00 -5.61
N VAL A 71 -8.86 -4.50 -5.56
CA VAL A 71 -8.60 -3.06 -5.60
C VAL A 71 -8.93 -2.49 -6.97
N THR A 72 -9.89 -1.56 -6.99
CA THR A 72 -10.26 -0.83 -8.20
C THR A 72 -9.52 0.50 -8.29
N LYS A 73 -9.58 1.12 -9.47
CA LYS A 73 -9.12 2.50 -9.66
C LYS A 73 -9.83 3.49 -8.72
N ALA A 74 -11.13 3.30 -8.47
CA ALA A 74 -11.92 4.18 -7.60
C ALA A 74 -11.41 4.14 -6.15
N HIS A 75 -11.03 2.96 -5.65
CA HIS A 75 -10.39 2.81 -4.34
C HIS A 75 -9.10 3.64 -4.23
N VAL A 76 -8.25 3.59 -5.26
CA VAL A 76 -7.00 4.35 -5.29
C VAL A 76 -7.24 5.86 -5.33
N GLU A 77 -8.21 6.32 -6.12
CA GLU A 77 -8.57 7.74 -6.20
C GLU A 77 -9.16 8.26 -4.89
N SER A 78 -10.01 7.46 -4.24
CA SER A 78 -10.58 7.77 -2.93
C SER A 78 -9.50 7.86 -1.84
N PHE A 79 -8.56 6.90 -1.82
CA PHE A 79 -7.39 6.95 -0.95
C PHE A 79 -6.52 8.20 -1.20
N GLN A 80 -6.33 8.60 -2.46
CA GLN A 80 -5.58 9.82 -2.78
C GLN A 80 -6.27 11.08 -2.24
N ALA A 81 -7.58 11.20 -2.40
CA ALA A 81 -8.36 12.31 -1.85
C ALA A 81 -8.22 12.36 -0.33
N TRP A 82 -8.41 11.23 0.35
CA TRP A 82 -8.23 11.12 1.80
C TRP A 82 -6.82 11.50 2.27
N MET A 83 -5.78 11.11 1.52
CA MET A 83 -4.38 11.48 1.81
C MET A 83 -4.13 12.99 1.65
N ILE A 84 -4.78 13.65 0.69
CA ILE A 84 -4.69 15.11 0.52
C ILE A 84 -5.33 15.80 1.73
N GLU A 85 -6.51 15.35 2.14
CA GLU A 85 -7.28 15.93 3.24
C GLU A 85 -6.61 15.75 4.61
N THR A 86 -6.03 14.58 4.87
CA THR A 86 -5.48 14.22 6.19
C THR A 86 -3.98 14.44 6.34
N ARG A 87 -3.26 14.60 5.22
CA ARG A 87 -1.80 14.79 5.18
C ARG A 87 -1.43 15.97 4.30
N SER A 88 -1.15 15.73 3.02
CA SER A 88 -0.76 16.75 2.06
C SER A 88 -0.79 16.23 0.62
N ALA A 89 -0.89 17.14 -0.35
CA ALA A 89 -0.81 16.80 -1.77
C ALA A 89 0.52 16.13 -2.17
N SER A 90 1.64 16.56 -1.57
CA SER A 90 2.95 15.96 -1.84
C SER A 90 3.02 14.51 -1.32
N THR A 91 2.49 14.27 -0.12
CA THR A 91 2.41 12.92 0.44
C THR A 91 1.52 12.02 -0.42
N ALA A 92 0.34 12.51 -0.83
CA ALA A 92 -0.58 11.78 -1.70
C ALA A 92 0.07 11.39 -3.04
N LEU A 93 0.80 12.33 -3.67
CA LEU A 93 1.53 12.07 -4.91
C LEU A 93 2.60 10.98 -4.73
N ASN A 94 3.38 11.03 -3.65
CA ASN A 94 4.40 10.02 -3.37
C ASN A 94 3.80 8.64 -3.15
N LYS A 95 2.65 8.56 -2.48
CA LYS A 95 1.93 7.29 -2.30
C LYS A 95 1.37 6.77 -3.61
N HIS A 96 0.78 7.64 -4.43
CA HIS A 96 0.27 7.25 -5.74
C HIS A 96 1.37 6.65 -6.63
N LYS A 97 2.58 7.23 -6.67
CA LYS A 97 3.71 6.66 -7.41
C LYS A 97 4.08 5.26 -6.91
N GLY A 98 4.02 5.03 -5.60
CA GLY A 98 4.22 3.70 -5.01
C GLY A 98 3.14 2.71 -5.45
N LEU A 99 1.87 3.13 -5.46
CA LEU A 99 0.74 2.30 -5.90
C LEU A 99 0.78 2.00 -7.40
N GLN A 100 1.18 2.96 -8.24
CA GLN A 100 1.42 2.73 -9.66
C GLN A 100 2.48 1.65 -9.89
N GLN A 101 3.52 1.61 -9.05
CA GLN A 101 4.56 0.58 -9.13
C GLN A 101 4.08 -0.78 -8.59
N PHE A 102 3.13 -0.80 -7.66
CA PHE A 102 2.55 -2.03 -7.10
C PHE A 102 1.64 -2.75 -8.09
N PHE A 103 0.73 -2.02 -8.74
CA PHE A 103 -0.27 -2.57 -9.67
C PHE A 103 0.19 -2.66 -11.13
N LYS A 104 1.49 -2.55 -11.38
CA LYS A 104 2.07 -2.60 -12.73
C LYS A 104 2.18 -4.04 -13.23
#